data_AF-A0A5F8GD86-F1
#
_entry.id   AF-A0A5F8GD86-F1
#
_cell.length_a   1.000
_cell.length_b   1.000
_cell.length_c   1.000
_cell.angle_alpha   90.00
_cell.angle_beta   90.00
_cell.angle_gamma   90.00
#
_symmetry.space_group_name_H-M   'P 1'
#
loop_
_entity.id
_entity.type
_entity.pdbx_description
1 polymer ?
#
loop_
_entity_poly.entity_id
_entity_poly.type
_entity_poly.pdbx_seq_one_letter_code
_entity_poly.pdbx_strand_id
1 'polypeptide(L)'
;MLRYSSREIQEHEVSWEYLQEEERGDHLKGLGTVAARLGPEGWQWKTLLTCDLSPKSSWCLFASCKRREEDNKTMSIALKQVFNKDKTFRPKRKFEPGTQRFELHKRAQASLNSGVDLKAAVQLPSGEDQNDWVAVHVVDFFNRINLIYGTICEFCTERTCPVMSGGPKYEYRWQDDLKYKKPTALPAPQYMNLLMDWIEVQINNEDIFPTSVGVPFPRNFLQICKKILCRLFRVFVHVYIHHFDRVIVMGAEAHVNTCYKHFYYFVTEMNLIDRKELEPLKEMTSRMCH
;
A
#
# COMPACT_ATOMS: atom_id res chain seq x y z
N MET A 1 -12.90 20.43 34.27
CA MET A 1 -12.98 19.45 35.37
C MET A 1 -13.06 18.06 34.73
N LEU A 2 -11.91 17.51 34.32
CA LEU A 2 -11.82 16.23 33.62
C LEU A 2 -11.47 15.16 34.65
N ARG A 3 -12.37 14.19 34.86
CA ARG A 3 -12.11 13.03 35.71
C ARG A 3 -11.49 11.92 34.85
N TYR A 4 -10.26 11.55 35.21
CA TYR A 4 -9.62 10.32 34.76
C TYR A 4 -10.32 9.11 35.40
N SER A 5 -10.59 8.09 34.60
CA SER A 5 -10.91 6.74 35.10
C SER A 5 -9.94 5.78 34.42
N SER A 6 -8.88 5.41 35.13
CA SER A 6 -7.93 4.39 34.74
C SER A 6 -8.63 3.03 34.63
N ARG A 7 -8.53 2.39 33.47
CA ARG A 7 -8.59 0.93 33.35
C ARG A 7 -7.35 0.50 32.59
N GLU A 8 -6.50 -0.22 33.31
CA GLU A 8 -5.33 -0.93 32.79
C GLU A 8 -5.77 -1.85 31.66
N ILE A 9 -5.21 -1.65 30.46
CA ILE A 9 -5.28 -2.59 29.35
C ILE A 9 -3.84 -2.94 29.03
N GLN A 10 -3.53 -4.23 29.18
CA GLN A 10 -2.23 -4.86 28.95
C GLN A 10 -1.58 -4.34 27.65
N GLU A 11 -0.37 -3.83 27.81
CA GLU A 11 0.56 -3.52 26.74
C GLU A 11 0.89 -4.81 25.98
N HIS A 12 0.35 -4.96 24.78
CA HIS A 12 0.95 -5.86 23.80
C HIS A 12 1.98 -5.03 23.02
N GLU A 13 3.21 -5.00 23.54
CA GLU A 13 4.37 -4.65 22.73
C GLU A 13 4.42 -5.62 21.54
N VAL A 14 4.31 -5.08 20.33
CA VAL A 14 4.58 -5.82 19.10
C VAL A 14 6.03 -6.30 19.19
N SER A 15 6.27 -7.60 19.12
CA SER A 15 7.64 -8.14 19.12
C SER A 15 8.31 -7.81 17.79
N TRP A 16 9.06 -6.71 17.77
CA TRP A 16 9.67 -6.11 16.57
C TRP A 16 10.97 -6.79 16.10
N GLU A 17 11.34 -7.95 16.65
CA GLU A 17 12.61 -8.64 16.35
C GLU A 17 12.70 -9.14 14.89
N TYR A 18 11.58 -9.25 14.17
CA TYR A 18 11.55 -9.73 12.77
C TYR A 18 12.02 -8.71 11.71
N LEU A 19 12.17 -7.42 12.03
CA LEU A 19 12.59 -6.39 11.07
C LEU A 19 14.11 -6.21 10.95
N GLN A 20 14.91 -6.93 11.74
CA GLN A 20 16.37 -6.78 11.79
C GLN A 20 17.16 -7.74 10.90
N GLU A 21 16.53 -8.74 10.28
CA GLU A 21 17.26 -9.79 9.54
C GLU A 21 17.72 -9.39 8.12
N GLU A 22 17.36 -8.22 7.61
CA GLU A 22 17.69 -7.83 6.22
C GLU A 22 19.08 -7.20 6.03
N GLU A 23 19.81 -6.86 7.11
CA GLU A 23 21.13 -6.19 7.00
C GLU A 23 22.36 -7.07 7.25
N ARG A 24 22.21 -8.37 7.51
CA ARG A 24 23.35 -9.30 7.55
C ARG A 24 23.45 -10.11 6.26
N GLY A 25 24.08 -9.50 5.26
CA GLY A 25 24.64 -10.24 4.13
C GLY A 25 25.68 -11.24 4.60
N ASP A 26 25.26 -12.49 4.82
CA ASP A 26 25.98 -13.73 4.46
C ASP A 26 25.25 -14.93 5.08
N HIS A 27 24.24 -15.44 4.39
CA HIS A 27 23.91 -16.87 4.30
C HIS A 27 22.64 -17.05 3.47
N LEU A 28 22.80 -17.24 2.16
CA LEU A 28 21.87 -18.01 1.29
C LEU A 28 22.54 -18.17 -0.09
N LYS A 29 23.60 -18.99 -0.16
CA LYS A 29 23.96 -19.65 -1.41
C LYS A 29 22.91 -20.72 -1.66
N GLY A 30 22.00 -20.49 -2.61
CA GLY A 30 21.12 -21.54 -3.12
C GLY A 30 19.64 -21.17 -3.30
N LEU A 31 19.32 -20.01 -3.88
CA LEU A 31 18.01 -19.80 -4.53
C LEU A 31 18.26 -19.07 -5.85
N GLY A 32 17.81 -19.67 -6.95
CA GLY A 32 18.03 -19.17 -8.30
C GLY A 32 17.44 -17.77 -8.49
N THR A 33 18.26 -16.86 -9.01
CA THR A 33 17.86 -15.52 -9.42
C THR A 33 16.74 -15.59 -10.47
N VAL A 34 15.58 -15.03 -10.16
CA VAL A 34 14.49 -14.80 -11.11
C VAL A 34 14.88 -13.62 -12.00
N ALA A 35 15.17 -13.88 -13.27
CA ALA A 35 15.45 -12.83 -14.24
C ALA A 35 14.16 -12.45 -15.01
N ALA A 36 13.68 -11.24 -14.77
CA ALA A 36 12.62 -10.58 -15.50
C ALA A 36 13.10 -10.11 -16.88
N ARG A 37 12.40 -10.46 -17.98
CA ARG A 37 12.59 -9.83 -19.29
C ARG A 37 11.26 -9.41 -19.89
N LEU A 38 11.18 -8.16 -20.35
CA LEU A 38 10.01 -7.57 -21.01
C LEU A 38 9.97 -8.03 -22.48
N GLY A 39 8.89 -8.71 -22.86
CA GLY A 39 8.53 -9.01 -24.25
C GLY A 39 7.30 -8.22 -24.70
N PRO A 40 7.00 -8.19 -26.01
CA PRO A 40 5.96 -7.34 -26.61
C PRO A 40 4.51 -7.67 -26.18
N GLU A 41 4.27 -8.81 -25.52
CA GLU A 41 2.95 -9.26 -25.05
C GLU A 41 2.74 -9.05 -23.53
N GLY A 42 3.68 -8.41 -22.83
CA GLY A 42 3.69 -8.27 -21.36
C GLY A 42 4.45 -9.39 -20.63
N TRP A 43 4.38 -9.37 -19.30
CA TRP A 43 5.13 -10.27 -18.40
C TRP A 43 4.80 -11.75 -18.66
N GLN A 44 5.77 -12.51 -19.19
CA GLN A 44 5.68 -13.97 -19.28
C GLN A 44 6.63 -14.62 -18.27
N TRP A 45 6.06 -15.35 -17.30
CA TRP A 45 6.81 -16.14 -16.32
C TRP A 45 7.10 -17.53 -16.92
N LYS A 46 8.36 -17.83 -17.22
CA LYS A 46 8.79 -19.22 -17.46
C LYS A 46 9.56 -19.72 -16.24
N THR A 47 8.95 -20.67 -15.54
CA THR A 47 9.64 -21.49 -14.55
C THR A 47 10.65 -22.36 -15.29
N LEU A 48 11.95 -22.06 -15.18
CA LEU A 48 12.98 -23.05 -15.50
C LEU A 48 13.07 -24.01 -14.30
N LEU A 49 12.12 -24.94 -14.23
CA LEU A 49 12.29 -26.17 -13.48
C LEU A 49 13.19 -27.09 -14.31
N THR A 50 14.49 -27.02 -14.09
CA THR A 50 15.36 -28.19 -14.31
C THR A 50 15.76 -28.71 -12.95
N CYS A 51 14.79 -29.34 -12.27
CA CYS A 51 15.09 -30.35 -11.26
C CYS A 51 14.39 -31.61 -11.75
N ASP A 52 15.16 -32.45 -12.44
CA ASP A 52 14.85 -33.85 -12.62
C ASP A 52 14.70 -34.49 -11.24
N LEU A 53 13.47 -34.77 -10.84
CA LEU A 53 13.19 -35.65 -9.72
C LEU A 53 12.31 -36.79 -10.23
N SER A 54 13.02 -37.78 -10.76
CA SER A 54 12.54 -39.15 -10.92
C SER A 54 11.93 -39.67 -9.60
N PRO A 55 10.77 -40.35 -9.64
CA PRO A 55 9.99 -40.65 -8.45
C PRO A 55 10.40 -41.98 -7.81
N LYS A 56 11.30 -41.99 -6.82
CA LYS A 56 11.45 -43.15 -5.92
C LYS A 56 11.89 -42.76 -4.50
N SER A 57 10.93 -42.59 -3.60
CA SER A 57 10.90 -43.28 -2.29
C SER A 57 9.69 -42.83 -1.47
N SER A 58 9.02 -43.81 -0.86
CA SER A 58 7.64 -43.79 -0.36
C SER A 58 7.51 -43.36 1.12
N TRP A 59 8.47 -42.65 1.70
CA TRP A 59 8.48 -42.41 3.16
C TRP A 59 8.85 -40.96 3.50
N CYS A 60 7.87 -40.05 3.39
CA CYS A 60 7.86 -38.78 4.12
C CYS A 60 6.48 -38.59 4.76
N LEU A 61 6.30 -39.26 5.90
CA LEU A 61 5.20 -39.08 6.84
C LEU A 61 5.43 -37.80 7.65
N PHE A 62 5.12 -36.64 7.09
CA PHE A 62 4.79 -35.46 7.89
C PHE A 62 3.56 -34.80 7.30
N ALA A 63 2.42 -34.96 7.96
CA ALA A 63 1.20 -34.20 7.69
C ALA A 63 1.45 -32.67 7.74
N SER A 64 2.51 -32.23 8.43
CA SER A 64 2.98 -30.85 8.45
C SER A 64 3.53 -30.37 7.10
N CYS A 65 4.18 -31.23 6.30
CA CYS A 65 4.72 -30.85 4.99
C CYS A 65 3.61 -30.69 3.93
N LYS A 66 2.60 -31.58 3.95
CA LYS A 66 1.39 -31.43 3.12
C LYS A 66 0.57 -30.20 3.51
N ARG A 67 0.41 -29.93 4.81
CA ARG A 67 -0.31 -28.74 5.31
C ARG A 67 0.41 -27.44 4.90
N ARG A 68 1.74 -27.39 5.00
CA ARG A 68 2.56 -26.25 4.55
C ARG A 68 2.49 -26.05 3.03
N GLU A 69 2.36 -27.11 2.25
CA GLU A 69 2.26 -27.07 0.78
C GLU A 69 0.84 -26.69 0.30
N GLU A 70 -0.20 -27.12 1.00
CA GLU A 70 -1.60 -26.71 0.81
C GLU A 70 -1.85 -25.27 1.27
N ASP A 71 -1.28 -24.86 2.39
CA ASP A 71 -1.29 -23.47 2.86
C ASP A 71 -0.56 -22.58 1.84
N ASN A 72 0.65 -22.94 1.40
CA ASN A 72 1.39 -22.16 0.41
C ASN A 72 0.68 -22.11 -0.96
N LYS A 73 -0.02 -23.20 -1.36
CA LYS A 73 -0.90 -23.17 -2.55
C LYS A 73 -2.10 -22.26 -2.35
N THR A 74 -2.79 -22.33 -1.22
CA THR A 74 -3.96 -21.50 -0.88
C THR A 74 -3.56 -20.02 -0.81
N MET A 75 -2.39 -19.71 -0.25
CA MET A 75 -1.80 -18.37 -0.19
C MET A 75 -1.36 -17.87 -1.56
N SER A 76 -0.78 -18.72 -2.41
CA SER A 76 -0.47 -18.38 -3.81
C SER A 76 -1.74 -18.12 -4.63
N ILE A 77 -2.85 -18.81 -4.31
CA ILE A 77 -4.16 -18.61 -4.94
C ILE A 77 -4.81 -17.34 -4.41
N ALA A 78 -4.71 -17.04 -3.12
CA ALA A 78 -5.20 -15.80 -2.52
C ALA A 78 -4.46 -14.58 -3.10
N LEU A 79 -3.13 -14.62 -3.19
CA LEU A 79 -2.35 -13.59 -3.89
C LEU A 79 -2.73 -13.54 -5.37
N LYS A 80 -2.86 -14.66 -6.09
CA LYS A 80 -3.34 -14.66 -7.49
C LYS A 80 -4.77 -14.14 -7.65
N GLN A 81 -5.64 -14.29 -6.65
CA GLN A 81 -7.00 -13.76 -6.62
C GLN A 81 -7.04 -12.28 -6.27
N VAL A 82 -6.16 -11.82 -5.38
CA VAL A 82 -6.00 -10.40 -5.03
C VAL A 82 -5.29 -9.64 -6.14
N PHE A 83 -4.37 -10.26 -6.89
CA PHE A 83 -3.77 -9.71 -8.12
C PHE A 83 -4.52 -10.13 -9.40
N ASN A 84 -5.72 -10.70 -9.26
CA ASN A 84 -6.55 -11.01 -10.41
C ASN A 84 -7.10 -9.70 -11.00
N LYS A 85 -6.66 -9.35 -12.20
CA LYS A 85 -7.11 -8.18 -12.99
C LYS A 85 -8.64 -8.06 -13.12
N ASP A 86 -9.36 -9.14 -12.85
CA ASP A 86 -10.81 -9.21 -12.94
C ASP A 86 -11.53 -8.96 -11.60
N LYS A 87 -10.82 -8.93 -10.46
CA LYS A 87 -11.35 -8.58 -9.13
C LYS A 87 -10.69 -7.38 -8.47
N THR A 88 -9.49 -7.00 -8.89
CA THR A 88 -8.91 -5.68 -8.58
C THR A 88 -9.68 -4.61 -9.32
N PHE A 89 -10.00 -3.51 -8.64
CA PHE A 89 -10.49 -2.27 -9.25
C PHE A 89 -9.86 -2.06 -10.65
N ARG A 90 -10.72 -2.07 -11.69
CA ARG A 90 -10.33 -1.57 -13.00
C ARG A 90 -10.53 -0.06 -12.93
N PRO A 91 -9.47 0.76 -13.09
CA PRO A 91 -9.66 2.18 -13.32
C PRO A 91 -10.66 2.31 -14.45
N LYS A 92 -11.81 2.95 -14.21
CA LYS A 92 -12.78 3.19 -15.30
C LYS A 92 -12.12 3.94 -16.45
N ARG A 93 -11.00 4.63 -16.19
CA ARG A 93 -10.19 5.33 -17.19
C ARG A 93 -8.70 5.14 -16.88
N LYS A 94 -7.98 4.58 -17.84
CA LYS A 94 -6.50 4.59 -17.86
C LYS A 94 -6.07 5.97 -18.36
N PHE A 95 -4.91 6.46 -17.94
CA PHE A 95 -4.28 7.61 -18.63
C PHE A 95 -4.21 7.26 -20.12
N GLU A 96 -4.72 8.12 -20.98
CA GLU A 96 -4.79 7.82 -22.41
C GLU A 96 -3.37 7.71 -22.99
N PRO A 97 -3.03 6.62 -23.70
CA PRO A 97 -1.74 6.47 -24.35
C PRO A 97 -1.43 7.66 -25.27
N GLY A 98 -0.25 8.25 -25.13
CA GLY A 98 0.16 9.45 -25.88
C GLY A 98 -0.09 10.78 -25.16
N THR A 99 -0.68 10.77 -23.96
CA THR A 99 -0.79 11.98 -23.12
C THR A 99 0.47 12.18 -22.27
N GLN A 100 0.76 13.44 -21.90
CA GLN A 100 1.87 13.78 -20.99
C GLN A 100 1.78 13.02 -19.66
N ARG A 101 0.56 12.90 -19.09
CA ARG A 101 0.34 12.14 -17.85
C ARG A 101 0.60 10.64 -18.00
N PHE A 102 0.28 10.06 -19.15
CA PHE A 102 0.60 8.67 -19.42
C PHE A 102 2.12 8.44 -19.46
N GLU A 103 2.87 9.33 -20.11
CA GLU A 103 4.33 9.27 -20.13
C GLU A 103 4.96 9.50 -18.75
N LEU A 104 4.42 10.43 -17.96
CA LEU A 104 4.82 10.65 -16.57
C LEU A 104 4.58 9.41 -15.70
N HIS A 105 3.40 8.79 -15.81
CA HIS A 105 3.07 7.57 -15.10
C HIS A 105 4.04 6.43 -15.46
N LYS A 106 4.32 6.25 -16.76
CA LYS A 106 5.28 5.26 -17.25
C LYS A 106 6.70 5.53 -16.74
N ARG A 107 7.14 6.79 -16.72
CA ARG A 107 8.46 7.20 -16.20
C ARG A 107 8.60 6.92 -14.70
N ALA A 108 7.56 7.24 -13.91
CA ALA A 108 7.53 6.95 -12.48
C ALA A 108 7.62 5.43 -12.22
N GLN A 109 6.81 4.62 -12.93
CA GLN A 109 6.83 3.17 -12.79
C GLN A 109 8.16 2.54 -13.24
N ALA A 110 8.75 3.03 -14.33
CA ALA A 110 10.04 2.53 -14.81
C ALA A 110 11.15 2.77 -13.77
N SER A 111 11.13 3.92 -13.09
CA SER A 111 12.11 4.29 -12.06
C SER A 111 11.98 3.44 -10.79
N LEU A 112 10.74 3.06 -10.42
CA LEU A 112 10.51 2.14 -9.30
C LEU A 112 11.01 0.71 -9.59
N ASN A 113 10.88 0.26 -10.84
CA ASN A 113 11.20 -1.11 -11.24
C ASN A 113 12.70 -1.32 -11.55
N SER A 114 13.46 -0.25 -11.75
CA SER A 114 14.89 -0.30 -12.08
C SER A 114 15.81 -0.36 -10.84
N GLY A 115 15.25 -0.39 -9.62
CA GLY A 115 16.04 -0.40 -8.39
C GLY A 115 16.77 0.92 -8.11
N VAL A 116 16.32 2.02 -8.72
CA VAL A 116 16.83 3.38 -8.47
C VAL A 116 16.44 3.83 -7.06
N ASP A 117 17.25 4.71 -6.46
CA ASP A 117 16.93 5.38 -5.20
C ASP A 117 15.52 6.00 -5.27
N LEU A 118 14.61 5.51 -4.41
CA LEU A 118 13.23 5.97 -4.34
C LEU A 118 13.13 7.48 -4.10
N LYS A 119 14.13 8.09 -3.45
CA LYS A 119 14.17 9.55 -3.26
C LYS A 119 14.35 10.29 -4.58
N ALA A 120 15.18 9.78 -5.49
CA ALA A 120 15.34 10.37 -6.81
C ALA A 120 14.09 10.15 -7.68
N ALA A 121 13.44 8.98 -7.54
CA ALA A 121 12.27 8.62 -8.34
C ALA A 121 11.04 9.52 -8.09
N VAL A 122 10.94 10.16 -6.91
CA VAL A 122 9.80 11.03 -6.54
C VAL A 122 10.00 12.51 -6.90
N GLN A 123 11.21 12.90 -7.30
CA GLN A 123 11.51 14.29 -7.64
C GLN A 123 10.74 14.72 -8.88
N LEU A 124 10.23 15.95 -8.87
CA LEU A 124 9.58 16.54 -10.03
C LEU A 124 10.59 16.62 -11.19
N PRO A 125 10.33 15.97 -12.34
CA PRO A 125 11.25 16.04 -13.46
C PRO A 125 11.34 17.47 -14.02
N SER A 126 12.53 17.85 -14.51
CA SER A 126 12.77 19.20 -15.03
C SER A 126 11.83 19.52 -16.20
N GLY A 127 11.12 20.65 -16.09
CA GLY A 127 10.22 21.15 -17.12
C GLY A 127 8.80 20.58 -17.08
N GLU A 128 8.49 19.70 -16.11
CA GLU A 128 7.14 19.16 -15.92
C GLU A 128 6.31 20.02 -14.94
N ASP A 129 4.98 19.98 -15.08
CA ASP A 129 4.07 20.67 -14.16
C ASP A 129 3.91 19.89 -12.84
N GLN A 130 3.91 20.63 -11.73
CA GLN A 130 3.79 20.05 -10.39
C GLN A 130 2.43 19.38 -10.16
N ASN A 131 1.33 19.94 -10.66
CA ASN A 131 0.01 19.38 -10.44
C ASN A 131 -0.17 18.10 -11.25
N ASP A 132 0.33 18.04 -12.48
CA ASP A 132 0.36 16.81 -13.28
C ASP A 132 1.16 15.70 -12.59
N TRP A 133 2.34 16.03 -12.05
CA TRP A 133 3.16 15.06 -11.30
C TRP A 133 2.44 14.53 -10.05
N VAL A 134 1.82 15.43 -9.28
CA VAL A 134 1.02 15.06 -8.10
C VAL A 134 -0.20 14.23 -8.47
N ALA A 135 -0.90 14.57 -9.55
CA ALA A 135 -2.07 13.84 -10.00
C ALA A 135 -1.74 12.37 -10.30
N VAL A 136 -0.66 12.14 -11.04
CA VAL A 136 -0.18 10.79 -11.41
C VAL A 136 0.12 9.96 -10.15
N HIS A 137 0.81 10.55 -9.17
CA HIS A 137 1.19 9.85 -7.94
C HIS A 137 -0.01 9.58 -7.03
N VAL A 138 -0.92 10.53 -6.86
CA VAL A 138 -2.12 10.34 -6.03
C VAL A 138 -2.96 9.17 -6.54
N VAL A 139 -3.13 9.05 -7.85
CA VAL A 139 -3.85 7.93 -8.46
C VAL A 139 -3.09 6.61 -8.29
N ASP A 140 -1.76 6.60 -8.48
CA ASP A 140 -0.94 5.39 -8.26
C ASP A 140 -1.03 4.90 -6.80
N PHE A 141 -0.86 5.81 -5.84
CA PHE A 141 -0.95 5.49 -4.41
C PHE A 141 -2.34 4.99 -4.02
N PHE A 142 -3.42 5.62 -4.50
CA PHE A 142 -4.76 5.13 -4.23
C PHE A 142 -4.92 3.67 -4.69
N ASN A 143 -4.53 3.36 -5.93
CA ASN A 143 -4.66 2.01 -6.47
C ASN A 143 -3.86 0.97 -5.68
N ARG A 144 -2.60 1.30 -5.34
CA ARG A 144 -1.71 0.39 -4.61
C ARG A 144 -2.15 0.19 -3.16
N ILE A 145 -2.58 1.25 -2.49
CA ILE A 145 -3.04 1.18 -1.09
C ILE A 145 -4.39 0.47 -1.02
N ASN A 146 -5.29 0.68 -1.98
CA ASN A 146 -6.55 -0.05 -2.07
C ASN A 146 -6.30 -1.55 -2.23
N LEU A 147 -5.31 -1.93 -3.05
CA LEU A 147 -4.90 -3.33 -3.20
C LEU A 147 -4.34 -3.91 -1.90
N ILE A 148 -3.48 -3.17 -1.20
CA ILE A 148 -2.95 -3.58 0.12
C ILE A 148 -4.11 -3.81 1.09
N TYR A 149 -5.05 -2.86 1.21
CA TYR A 149 -6.19 -3.03 2.10
C TYR A 149 -7.07 -4.22 1.70
N GLY A 150 -7.24 -4.46 0.39
CA GLY A 150 -7.95 -5.62 -0.14
C GLY A 150 -7.39 -6.98 0.30
N THR A 151 -6.09 -7.06 0.64
CA THR A 151 -5.48 -8.29 1.17
C THR A 151 -5.88 -8.60 2.62
N ILE A 152 -6.25 -7.57 3.41
CA ILE A 152 -6.51 -7.71 4.85
C ILE A 152 -7.97 -7.41 5.25
N CYS A 153 -8.79 -6.90 4.33
CA CYS A 153 -10.14 -6.41 4.63
C CYS A 153 -11.06 -7.49 5.21
N GLU A 154 -10.86 -8.76 4.87
CA GLU A 154 -11.63 -9.88 5.44
C GLU A 154 -11.31 -10.14 6.93
N PHE A 155 -10.13 -9.72 7.40
CA PHE A 155 -9.69 -9.83 8.80
C PHE A 155 -9.95 -8.55 9.60
N CYS A 156 -10.18 -7.42 8.92
CA CYS A 156 -10.59 -6.17 9.53
C CYS A 156 -12.11 -6.17 9.76
N THR A 157 -12.53 -6.47 10.99
CA THR A 157 -13.95 -6.60 11.35
C THR A 157 -14.29 -5.64 12.48
N GLU A 158 -15.58 -5.38 12.70
CA GLU A 158 -16.01 -4.54 13.84
C GLU A 158 -15.64 -5.17 15.20
N ARG A 159 -15.40 -6.48 15.24
CA ARG A 159 -14.95 -7.18 16.46
C ARG A 159 -13.46 -7.01 16.70
N THR A 160 -12.64 -7.11 15.66
CA THR A 160 -11.18 -6.97 15.77
C THR A 160 -10.78 -5.50 15.85
N CYS A 161 -11.49 -4.63 15.13
CA CYS A 161 -11.21 -3.21 15.02
C CYS A 161 -12.48 -2.36 15.23
N PRO A 162 -13.01 -2.30 16.48
CA PRO A 162 -14.27 -1.60 16.80
C PRO A 162 -14.18 -0.08 16.61
N VAL A 163 -12.96 0.48 16.55
CA VAL A 163 -12.70 1.90 16.31
C VAL A 163 -11.53 2.02 15.33
N MET A 164 -11.64 2.93 14.36
CA MET A 164 -10.53 3.30 13.49
C MET A 164 -9.43 4.02 14.29
N SER A 165 -8.29 3.38 14.45
CA SER A 165 -7.18 3.88 15.29
C SER A 165 -5.82 3.59 14.69
N GLY A 166 -4.84 4.40 15.09
CA GLY A 166 -3.42 4.19 14.90
C GLY A 166 -2.74 3.82 16.22
N GLY A 167 -3.14 2.68 16.79
CA GLY A 167 -2.72 2.27 18.12
C GLY A 167 -3.46 3.04 19.23
N PRO A 168 -3.02 2.91 20.50
CA PRO A 168 -3.74 3.48 21.65
C PRO A 168 -3.72 5.01 21.70
N LYS A 169 -2.79 5.66 20.97
CA LYS A 169 -2.58 7.12 21.02
C LYS A 169 -3.43 7.91 20.01
N TYR A 170 -3.82 7.29 18.90
CA TYR A 170 -4.45 7.98 17.78
C TYR A 170 -5.79 7.37 17.42
N GLU A 171 -6.87 8.14 17.53
CA GLU A 171 -8.21 7.77 17.10
C GLU A 171 -8.63 8.63 15.90
N TYR A 172 -9.09 8.00 14.81
CA TYR A 172 -9.53 8.69 13.62
C TYR A 172 -11.06 8.72 13.55
N ARG A 173 -11.61 9.93 13.53
CA ARG A 173 -13.04 10.17 13.42
C ARG A 173 -13.41 10.57 12.00
N TRP A 174 -14.52 10.03 11.50
CA TRP A 174 -15.02 10.35 10.18
C TRP A 174 -15.95 11.56 10.24
N GLN A 175 -15.87 12.40 9.20
CA GLN A 175 -16.78 13.50 8.98
C GLN A 175 -16.96 13.70 7.48
N ASP A 176 -18.22 13.87 7.06
CA ASP A 176 -18.62 14.27 5.72
C ASP A 176 -19.81 15.24 5.77
N ASP A 177 -20.14 15.80 4.62
CA ASP A 177 -21.20 16.80 4.51
C ASP A 177 -22.61 16.19 4.32
N LEU A 178 -22.70 14.85 4.27
CA LEU A 178 -23.93 14.12 3.96
C LEU A 178 -24.51 13.45 5.21
N LYS A 179 -23.89 12.36 5.66
CA LYS A 179 -24.38 11.48 6.72
C LYS A 179 -23.73 11.79 8.06
N TYR A 180 -22.43 12.06 8.08
CA TYR A 180 -21.64 12.24 9.30
C TYR A 180 -21.22 13.71 9.47
N LYS A 181 -22.20 14.57 9.75
CA LYS A 181 -21.99 16.03 9.87
C LYS A 181 -21.06 16.47 11.02
N LYS A 182 -20.82 15.58 11.98
CA LYS A 182 -19.91 15.80 13.11
C LYS A 182 -18.85 14.70 13.14
N PRO A 183 -17.63 14.97 13.65
CA PRO A 183 -16.61 13.95 13.84
C PRO A 183 -17.13 12.75 14.64
N THR A 184 -17.34 11.64 13.94
CA THR A 184 -18.00 10.43 14.47
C THR A 184 -16.97 9.30 14.53
N ALA A 185 -16.91 8.62 15.67
CA ALA A 185 -16.13 7.38 15.80
C ALA A 185 -16.85 6.26 15.06
N LEU A 186 -16.12 5.57 14.18
CA LEU A 186 -16.63 4.44 13.40
C LEU A 186 -15.71 3.23 13.57
N PRO A 187 -16.22 2.00 13.44
CA PRO A 187 -15.39 0.81 13.27
C PRO A 187 -14.44 0.98 12.09
N ALA A 188 -13.23 0.43 12.21
CA ALA A 188 -12.20 0.54 11.18
C ALA A 188 -12.69 0.08 9.79
N PRO A 189 -13.34 -1.09 9.62
CA PRO A 189 -13.77 -1.51 8.28
C PRO A 189 -14.78 -0.54 7.64
N GLN A 190 -15.69 0.01 8.43
CA GLN A 190 -16.65 0.99 7.95
C GLN A 190 -15.96 2.30 7.57
N TYR A 191 -15.02 2.77 8.40
CA TYR A 191 -14.22 3.95 8.12
C TYR A 191 -13.43 3.79 6.82
N MET A 192 -12.79 2.64 6.61
CA MET A 192 -11.99 2.36 5.42
C MET A 192 -12.83 2.36 4.14
N ASN A 193 -14.03 1.75 4.18
CA ASN A 193 -14.92 1.77 3.04
C ASN A 193 -15.32 3.20 2.65
N LEU A 194 -15.76 4.01 3.63
CA LEU A 194 -16.10 5.42 3.40
C LEU A 194 -14.91 6.23 2.89
N LEU A 195 -13.70 5.93 3.37
CA LEU A 195 -12.47 6.57 2.93
C LEU A 195 -12.16 6.26 1.48
N MET A 196 -12.17 4.98 1.09
CA MET A 196 -11.86 4.57 -0.28
C MET A 196 -12.90 5.10 -1.27
N ASP A 197 -14.19 4.98 -0.94
CA ASP A 197 -15.29 5.52 -1.74
C ASP A 197 -15.14 7.03 -1.94
N TRP A 198 -14.84 7.76 -0.86
CA TRP A 198 -14.66 9.22 -0.94
C TRP A 198 -13.49 9.60 -1.85
N ILE A 199 -12.34 8.93 -1.71
CA ILE A 199 -11.17 9.21 -2.57
C ILE A 199 -11.48 8.86 -4.01
N GLU A 200 -12.14 7.72 -4.27
CA GLU A 200 -12.53 7.30 -5.61
C GLU A 200 -13.38 8.37 -6.30
N VAL A 201 -14.35 8.94 -5.59
CA VAL A 201 -15.18 10.04 -6.13
C VAL A 201 -14.33 11.27 -6.46
N GLN A 202 -13.31 11.60 -5.64
CA GLN A 202 -12.45 12.76 -5.92
C GLN A 202 -11.57 12.54 -7.16
N ILE A 203 -10.89 11.39 -7.26
CA ILE A 203 -9.94 11.12 -8.35
C ILE A 203 -10.63 10.92 -9.71
N ASN A 204 -11.91 10.55 -9.70
CA ASN A 204 -12.72 10.39 -10.91
C ASN A 204 -13.48 11.67 -11.30
N ASN A 205 -13.41 12.74 -10.50
CA ASN A 205 -14.06 14.00 -10.83
C ASN A 205 -13.18 14.80 -11.80
N GLU A 206 -13.64 15.02 -13.03
CA GLU A 206 -12.92 15.76 -14.07
C GLU A 206 -12.69 17.25 -13.72
N ASP A 207 -13.52 17.83 -12.84
CA ASP A 207 -13.31 19.20 -12.35
C ASP A 207 -12.11 19.28 -11.39
N ILE A 208 -11.70 18.15 -10.81
CA ILE A 208 -10.55 18.04 -9.89
C ILE A 208 -9.33 17.45 -10.61
N PHE A 209 -9.53 16.37 -11.36
CA PHE A 209 -8.53 15.64 -12.13
C PHE A 209 -8.87 15.69 -13.63
N PRO A 210 -8.60 16.82 -14.31
CA PRO A 210 -9.05 17.04 -15.70
C PRO A 210 -8.29 16.16 -16.69
N THR A 211 -8.95 15.27 -17.43
CA THR A 211 -8.24 14.31 -18.32
C THR A 211 -7.83 14.89 -19.66
N SER A 212 -8.45 15.99 -20.09
CA SER A 212 -8.23 16.59 -21.41
C SER A 212 -7.02 17.52 -21.40
N VAL A 213 -6.20 17.42 -22.44
CA VAL A 213 -5.05 18.32 -22.65
C VAL A 213 -5.56 19.76 -22.79
N GLY A 214 -4.94 20.69 -22.05
CA GLY A 214 -5.28 22.12 -22.08
C GLY A 214 -6.34 22.56 -21.06
N VAL A 215 -6.94 21.63 -20.30
CA VAL A 215 -7.81 21.99 -19.17
C VAL A 215 -6.97 22.13 -17.89
N PRO A 216 -6.92 23.32 -17.27
CA PRO A 216 -6.11 23.53 -16.06
C PRO A 216 -6.75 22.86 -14.84
N PHE A 217 -5.92 22.47 -13.88
CA PHE A 217 -6.37 22.04 -12.55
C PHE A 217 -7.07 23.17 -11.79
N PRO A 218 -8.01 22.85 -10.87
CA PRO A 218 -8.62 23.86 -10.04
C PRO A 218 -7.60 24.49 -9.08
N ARG A 219 -7.85 25.74 -8.68
CA ARG A 219 -6.92 26.51 -7.82
C ARG A 219 -6.61 25.84 -6.46
N ASN A 220 -7.53 25.02 -5.97
CA ASN A 220 -7.40 24.29 -4.72
C ASN A 220 -6.93 22.83 -4.91
N PHE A 221 -6.48 22.44 -6.11
CA PHE A 221 -6.07 21.06 -6.42
C PHE A 221 -5.10 20.47 -5.40
N LEU A 222 -3.99 21.16 -5.11
CA LEU A 222 -3.02 20.67 -4.13
C LEU A 222 -3.64 20.49 -2.74
N GLN A 223 -4.56 21.36 -2.30
CA GLN A 223 -5.24 21.20 -1.01
C GLN A 223 -6.10 19.93 -0.97
N ILE A 224 -6.77 19.61 -2.08
CA ILE A 224 -7.54 18.37 -2.23
C ILE A 224 -6.60 17.17 -2.18
N CYS A 225 -5.48 17.19 -2.92
CA CYS A 225 -4.48 16.12 -2.89
C CYS A 225 -3.87 15.91 -1.51
N LYS A 226 -3.55 16.97 -0.77
CA LYS A 226 -3.10 16.87 0.63
C LYS A 226 -4.13 16.13 1.49
N LYS A 227 -5.41 16.46 1.37
CA LYS A 227 -6.50 15.77 2.10
C LYS A 227 -6.60 14.29 1.73
N ILE A 228 -6.47 13.96 0.44
CA ILE A 228 -6.46 12.56 -0.05
C ILE A 228 -5.28 11.80 0.55
N LEU A 229 -4.07 12.34 0.42
CA LEU A 229 -2.84 11.69 0.89
C LEU A 229 -2.83 11.52 2.41
N CYS A 230 -3.26 12.53 3.19
CA CYS A 230 -3.42 12.39 4.64
C CYS A 230 -4.40 11.27 5.02
N ARG A 231 -5.48 11.08 4.24
CA ARG A 231 -6.43 9.99 4.46
C ARG A 231 -5.81 8.64 4.10
N LEU A 232 -5.14 8.53 2.94
CA LEU A 232 -4.41 7.32 2.53
C LEU A 232 -3.35 6.89 3.56
N PHE A 233 -2.65 7.84 4.17
CA PHE A 233 -1.68 7.56 5.23
C PHE A 233 -2.32 6.80 6.42
N ARG A 234 -3.57 7.11 6.78
CA ARG A 234 -4.28 6.41 7.86
C ARG A 234 -4.48 4.92 7.56
N VAL A 235 -4.55 4.55 6.28
CA VAL A 235 -4.63 3.15 5.86
C VAL A 235 -3.33 2.44 6.19
N PHE A 236 -2.17 3.03 5.86
CA PHE A 236 -0.87 2.48 6.26
C PHE A 236 -0.77 2.34 7.78
N VAL A 237 -1.09 3.40 8.53
CA VAL A 237 -1.04 3.38 10.00
C VAL A 237 -1.84 2.19 10.55
N HIS A 238 -3.06 2.01 10.07
CA HIS A 238 -3.93 0.94 10.54
C HIS A 238 -3.41 -0.44 10.16
N VAL A 239 -2.95 -0.63 8.91
CA VAL A 239 -2.40 -1.90 8.44
C VAL A 239 -1.15 -2.29 9.23
N TYR A 240 -0.22 -1.36 9.43
CA TYR A 240 1.03 -1.61 10.16
C TYR A 240 0.81 -1.92 11.65
N ILE A 241 -0.18 -1.29 12.28
CA ILE A 241 -0.39 -1.46 13.73
C ILE A 241 -1.26 -2.67 14.04
N HIS A 242 -2.32 -2.92 13.27
CA HIS A 242 -3.33 -3.92 13.61
C HIS A 242 -3.28 -5.19 12.76
N HIS A 243 -2.67 -5.14 11.58
CA HIS A 243 -2.76 -6.21 10.59
C HIS A 243 -1.41 -6.64 10.01
N PHE A 244 -0.28 -6.15 10.53
CA PHE A 244 1.03 -6.43 9.96
C PHE A 244 1.43 -7.91 10.07
N ASP A 245 1.06 -8.58 11.16
CA ASP A 245 1.25 -10.03 11.30
C ASP A 245 0.61 -10.81 10.16
N ARG A 246 -0.56 -10.35 9.67
CA ARG A 246 -1.23 -10.98 8.52
C ARG A 246 -0.49 -10.68 7.23
N VAL A 247 0.00 -9.46 7.05
CA VAL A 247 0.84 -9.08 5.91
C VAL A 247 2.09 -9.98 5.84
N ILE A 248 2.74 -10.25 6.98
CA ILE A 248 3.90 -11.15 7.06
C ILE A 248 3.52 -12.59 6.71
N VAL A 249 2.43 -13.13 7.28
CA VAL A 249 1.96 -14.48 6.97
C VAL A 249 1.66 -14.64 5.47
N MET A 250 1.28 -13.54 4.80
CA MET A 250 1.04 -13.50 3.36
C MET A 250 2.28 -13.32 2.50
N GLY A 251 3.47 -13.10 3.08
CA GLY A 251 4.68 -12.79 2.32
C GLY A 251 4.56 -11.49 1.51
N ALA A 252 3.71 -10.57 1.96
CA ALA A 252 3.40 -9.32 1.27
C ALA A 252 4.13 -8.10 1.87
N GLU A 253 4.89 -8.29 2.95
CA GLU A 253 5.56 -7.25 3.72
C GLU A 253 6.50 -6.39 2.87
N ALA A 254 7.31 -7.00 1.99
CA ALA A 254 8.20 -6.26 1.10
C ALA A 254 7.44 -5.31 0.16
N HIS A 255 6.26 -5.72 -0.30
CA HIS A 255 5.41 -4.92 -1.19
C HIS A 255 4.79 -3.74 -0.44
N VAL A 256 4.25 -3.99 0.77
CA VAL A 256 3.69 -2.95 1.63
C VAL A 256 4.78 -1.94 2.01
N ASN A 257 5.95 -2.42 2.41
CA ASN A 257 7.10 -1.60 2.79
C ASN A 257 7.60 -0.73 1.65
N THR A 258 7.75 -1.29 0.45
CA THR A 258 8.16 -0.52 -0.74
C THR A 258 7.12 0.54 -1.10
N CYS A 259 5.82 0.20 -1.02
CA CYS A 259 4.75 1.15 -1.26
C CYS A 259 4.76 2.28 -0.23
N TYR A 260 4.98 1.96 1.04
CA TYR A 260 5.08 2.95 2.11
C TYR A 260 6.31 3.85 1.96
N LYS A 261 7.49 3.32 1.67
CA LYS A 261 8.72 4.11 1.44
C LYS A 261 8.51 5.09 0.28
N HIS A 262 7.97 4.61 -0.84
CA HIS A 262 7.64 5.47 -1.99
C HIS A 262 6.64 6.57 -1.62
N PHE A 263 5.57 6.21 -0.89
CA PHE A 263 4.60 7.18 -0.40
C PHE A 263 5.23 8.23 0.51
N TYR A 264 6.00 7.80 1.50
CA TYR A 264 6.66 8.68 2.47
C TYR A 264 7.58 9.68 1.79
N TYR A 265 8.49 9.20 0.93
CA TYR A 265 9.40 10.09 0.21
C TYR A 265 8.65 11.08 -0.68
N PHE A 266 7.63 10.63 -1.40
CA PHE A 266 6.84 11.50 -2.25
C PHE A 266 6.13 12.61 -1.45
N VAL A 267 5.43 12.26 -0.36
CA VAL A 267 4.69 13.26 0.43
C VAL A 267 5.61 14.24 1.16
N THR A 268 6.82 13.80 1.52
CA THR A 268 7.83 14.68 2.13
C THR A 268 8.52 15.58 1.12
N GLU A 269 8.87 15.07 -0.06
CA GLU A 269 9.52 15.82 -1.15
C GLU A 269 8.60 16.93 -1.65
N MET A 270 7.33 16.61 -1.87
CA MET A 270 6.34 17.54 -2.42
C MET A 270 5.65 18.39 -1.33
N ASN A 271 6.03 18.24 -0.05
CA ASN A 271 5.45 18.91 1.11
C ASN A 271 3.90 18.80 1.16
N LEU A 272 3.39 17.58 1.00
CA LEU A 272 1.96 17.28 0.90
C LEU A 272 1.33 16.82 2.21
N ILE A 273 2.14 16.40 3.19
CA ILE A 273 1.66 16.01 4.53
C ILE A 273 2.52 16.67 5.59
N ASP A 274 1.88 17.28 6.59
CA ASP A 274 2.58 17.86 7.73
C ASP A 274 3.25 16.78 8.58
N ARG A 275 4.46 17.06 9.07
CA ARG A 275 5.24 16.12 9.90
C ARG A 275 4.46 15.58 11.11
N LYS A 276 3.56 16.39 11.68
CA LYS A 276 2.72 16.00 12.82
C LYS A 276 1.76 14.86 12.48
N GLU A 277 1.23 14.83 11.26
CA GLU A 277 0.32 13.77 10.80
C GLU A 277 1.07 12.45 10.59
N LEU A 278 2.39 12.50 10.34
CA LEU A 278 3.25 11.32 10.13
C LEU A 278 3.76 10.70 11.43
N GLU A 279 3.54 11.34 12.58
CA GLU A 279 4.01 10.89 13.90
C GLU A 279 3.61 9.43 14.25
N PRO A 280 2.41 8.91 13.91
CA PRO A 280 2.02 7.55 14.26
C PRO A 280 2.96 6.46 13.75
N LEU A 281 3.68 6.69 12.65
CA LEU A 281 4.63 5.73 12.06
C LEU A 281 6.08 6.22 12.10
N LYS A 282 6.39 7.25 12.90
CA LYS A 282 7.71 7.88 12.92
C LYS A 282 8.85 6.92 13.22
N GLU A 283 8.69 6.07 14.22
CA GLU A 283 9.73 5.11 14.60
C GLU A 283 9.99 4.09 13.49
N MET A 284 8.93 3.53 12.92
CA MET A 284 9.03 2.61 11.78
C MET A 284 9.66 3.30 10.56
N THR A 285 9.24 4.52 10.26
CA THR A 285 9.82 5.34 9.19
C THR A 285 11.32 5.52 9.40
N SER A 286 11.74 5.82 10.63
CA SER A 286 13.14 6.02 10.96
C SER A 286 13.99 4.77 10.79
N ARG A 287 13.41 3.57 10.89
CA ARG A 287 14.13 2.30 10.67
C ARG A 287 14.12 1.87 9.19
N MET A 288 13.13 2.33 8.44
CA MET A 288 12.91 1.93 7.05
C MET A 288 13.56 2.87 6.02
N CYS A 289 13.64 4.16 6.34
CA CYS A 289 14.00 5.23 5.41
C CYS A 289 15.33 5.94 5.75
N HIS A 290 15.90 5.63 6.91
CA HIS A 290 17.13 6.21 7.46
C HIS A 290 17.99 5.09 8.03
#